data_AF-A0A2S5MUX0-F1
#
_entry.id   AF-A0A2S5MUX0-F1
#
_cell.length_a   1.000
_cell.length_b   1.000
_cell.length_c   1.000
_cell.angle_alpha   90.00
_cell.angle_beta   90.00
_cell.angle_gamma   90.00
#
_symmetry.space_group_name_H-M   'P 1'
#
loop_
_entity.id
_entity.type
_entity.pdbx_description
1 polymer ?
#
loop_
_entity_poly.entity_id
_entity_poly.type
_entity_poly.pdbx_seq_one_letter_code
_entity_poly.pdbx_strand_id
1 'polypeptide(L)'
;MSVAEVDPNYRRYAQPLRARPAGVRVAIGMGVGATLILFAALVLLPRGAQIPEPKVAANVEQPRVTVAPSRKISTKVSVEAIEASALMAKPFSAFDIAAPEFDREKKTIAVRDSENGSGRIDTIAVGQFAMGAPFMRVDIHQDIVDKEKTSDFFLDMTRHAAQAGLNVAKIGQPSALITKFGAFETAEIRLSQTASEGVAASERSCLAARFIDGKLALEIAGLACGESAKPIDRVALGCMLDRINYTASPGNPALNDFFAQAASTRAIGCGNISRDDLTATIPAQKNAARSAQGARRAHARPSRQGAQITR
;
A
#
# COMPACT_ATOMS: atom_id res chain seq x y z
N MET A 1 -14.06 8.81 -47.02
CA MET A 1 -15.30 8.15 -46.59
C MET A 1 -15.17 6.68 -46.96
N SER A 2 -14.92 5.83 -45.98
CA SER A 2 -14.81 4.37 -46.17
C SER A 2 -15.65 3.73 -45.07
N VAL A 3 -16.66 2.97 -45.49
CA VAL A 3 -17.61 2.28 -44.60
C VAL A 3 -17.01 0.92 -44.32
N ALA A 4 -16.62 0.68 -43.07
CA ALA A 4 -16.15 -0.63 -42.63
C ALA A 4 -17.34 -1.57 -42.45
N GLU A 5 -17.28 -2.67 -43.19
CA GLU A 5 -18.21 -3.79 -43.25
C GLU A 5 -18.11 -4.60 -41.95
N VAL A 6 -19.24 -4.81 -41.26
CA VAL A 6 -19.31 -5.50 -39.97
C VAL A 6 -19.61 -6.98 -40.20
N ASP A 7 -18.68 -7.82 -39.76
CA ASP A 7 -18.72 -9.29 -39.85
C ASP A 7 -19.92 -9.90 -39.05
N PRO A 8 -20.76 -10.75 -39.67
CA PRO A 8 -21.97 -11.31 -39.04
C PRO A 8 -21.71 -12.45 -38.03
N ASN A 9 -20.47 -12.82 -37.72
CA ASN A 9 -20.18 -13.97 -36.83
C ASN A 9 -20.24 -13.71 -35.31
N TYR A 10 -20.61 -12.51 -34.85
CA TYR A 10 -20.60 -12.17 -33.41
C TYR A 10 -21.78 -12.73 -32.57
N ARG A 11 -22.68 -13.52 -33.16
CA ARG A 11 -23.93 -13.98 -32.49
C ARG A 11 -23.87 -15.34 -31.77
N ARG A 12 -22.70 -15.96 -31.60
CA ARG A 12 -22.59 -17.31 -30.99
C ARG A 12 -22.11 -17.40 -29.53
N TYR A 13 -21.95 -16.30 -28.80
CA TYR A 13 -21.61 -16.33 -27.37
C TYR A 13 -22.57 -15.50 -26.53
N ALA A 14 -23.83 -15.93 -26.48
CA ALA A 14 -24.79 -15.45 -25.50
C ALA A 14 -25.69 -16.62 -25.08
N GLN A 15 -25.20 -17.46 -24.16
CA GLN A 15 -26.08 -18.31 -23.37
C GLN A 15 -26.00 -17.91 -21.90
N PRO A 16 -27.14 -17.66 -21.23
CA PRO A 16 -27.18 -17.38 -19.81
C PRO A 16 -26.91 -18.66 -19.01
N LEU A 17 -25.92 -18.60 -18.11
CA LEU A 17 -25.67 -19.64 -17.12
C LEU A 17 -26.88 -19.74 -16.18
N ARG A 18 -27.72 -20.75 -16.39
CA ARG A 18 -28.78 -21.13 -15.45
C ARG A 18 -28.16 -21.81 -14.23
N ALA A 19 -28.42 -21.23 -13.06
CA ALA A 19 -28.05 -21.77 -11.76
C ALA A 19 -28.70 -23.14 -11.53
N ARG A 20 -27.90 -24.13 -11.13
CA ARG A 20 -28.37 -25.42 -10.60
C ARG A 20 -28.54 -25.30 -9.08
N PRO A 21 -29.72 -25.59 -8.51
CA PRO A 21 -29.92 -25.64 -7.07
C PRO A 21 -29.71 -27.07 -6.58
N ALA A 22 -28.49 -27.44 -6.22
CA ALA A 22 -28.22 -28.65 -5.45
C ALA A 22 -26.89 -28.49 -4.71
N GLY A 23 -26.93 -28.40 -3.38
CA GLY A 23 -25.71 -28.31 -2.57
C GLY A 23 -25.85 -27.66 -1.19
N VAL A 24 -27.05 -27.30 -0.74
CA VAL A 24 -27.29 -27.05 0.70
C VAL A 24 -27.48 -28.40 1.36
N ARG A 25 -26.37 -28.98 1.88
CA ARG A 25 -26.28 -30.00 2.96
C ARG A 25 -24.94 -30.76 2.89
N VAL A 26 -23.83 -30.10 3.18
CA VAL A 26 -22.66 -30.73 3.84
C VAL A 26 -21.99 -29.65 4.70
N ALA A 27 -22.64 -29.31 5.80
CA ALA A 27 -22.01 -28.65 6.94
C ALA A 27 -21.87 -29.72 8.04
N ILE A 28 -20.83 -29.56 8.87
CA ILE A 28 -20.50 -30.36 10.07
C ILE A 28 -19.63 -31.59 9.76
N GLY A 29 -18.31 -31.40 9.73
CA GLY A 29 -17.36 -32.53 9.62
C GLY A 29 -15.86 -32.25 9.76
N MET A 30 -15.42 -31.00 10.00
CA MET A 30 -13.99 -30.66 10.13
C MET A 30 -13.64 -29.82 11.37
N GLY A 31 -14.46 -29.88 12.42
CA GLY A 31 -14.27 -29.07 13.64
C GLY A 31 -13.71 -29.81 14.86
N VAL A 32 -13.62 -31.15 14.84
CA VAL A 32 -13.30 -31.95 16.05
C VAL A 32 -11.85 -32.48 16.06
N GLY A 33 -11.15 -32.45 14.91
CA GLY A 33 -9.78 -32.97 14.82
C GLY A 33 -8.72 -32.04 15.44
N ALA A 34 -8.88 -30.72 15.31
CA ALA A 34 -7.85 -29.75 15.72
C ALA A 34 -7.76 -29.55 17.25
N THR A 35 -8.86 -29.77 17.98
CA THR A 35 -8.90 -29.62 19.45
C THR A 35 -8.27 -30.79 20.21
N LEU A 36 -8.29 -32.01 19.65
CA LEU A 36 -7.61 -33.16 20.25
C LEU A 36 -6.08 -33.09 20.11
N ILE A 37 -5.56 -32.49 19.04
CA ILE A 37 -4.11 -32.33 18.83
C ILE A 37 -3.51 -31.30 19.81
N LEU A 38 -4.24 -30.21 20.10
CA LEU A 38 -3.80 -29.20 21.08
C LEU A 38 -3.85 -29.71 22.53
N PHE A 39 -4.82 -30.56 22.88
CA PHE A 39 -4.86 -31.18 24.22
C PHE A 39 -3.75 -32.22 24.42
N ALA A 40 -3.36 -32.98 23.39
CA ALA A 40 -2.26 -33.93 23.48
C ALA A 40 -0.90 -33.24 23.70
N ALA A 41 -0.67 -32.06 23.10
CA ALA A 41 0.55 -31.28 23.31
C ALA A 41 0.68 -30.73 24.74
N LEU A 42 -0.44 -30.49 25.44
CA LEU A 42 -0.44 -29.93 26.79
C LEU A 42 -0.27 -30.98 27.90
N VAL A 43 -0.55 -32.26 27.60
CA VAL A 43 -0.43 -33.39 28.55
C VAL A 43 0.92 -34.10 28.45
N LEU A 44 1.62 -34.01 27.31
CA LEU A 44 2.89 -34.72 27.06
C LEU A 44 4.15 -33.86 27.27
N LEU A 45 4.03 -32.59 27.63
CA LEU A 45 5.18 -31.74 27.98
C LEU A 45 5.39 -31.74 29.51
N PRO A 46 6.35 -32.52 30.04
CA PRO A 46 6.71 -32.44 31.45
C PRO A 46 7.24 -31.03 31.78
N ARG A 47 6.62 -30.43 32.81
CA ARG A 47 7.09 -29.22 33.47
C ARG A 47 8.54 -29.38 33.93
N GLY A 48 9.40 -28.47 33.47
CA GLY A 48 10.53 -27.92 34.22
C GLY A 48 11.56 -28.91 34.76
N ALA A 49 12.56 -29.27 33.93
CA ALA A 49 13.86 -29.66 34.42
C ALA A 49 14.76 -28.41 34.48
N GLN A 50 15.18 -28.05 35.69
CA GLN A 50 16.20 -27.04 35.96
C GLN A 50 17.50 -27.42 35.23
N ILE A 51 18.09 -26.47 34.50
CA ILE A 51 19.43 -26.61 33.92
C ILE A 51 20.42 -26.17 35.01
N PRO A 52 21.28 -27.05 35.54
CA PRO A 52 22.36 -26.65 36.45
C PRO A 52 23.50 -25.98 35.68
N GLU A 53 24.02 -24.90 36.26
CA GLU A 53 25.21 -24.16 35.79
C GLU A 53 26.43 -25.09 35.63
N PRO A 54 27.16 -25.02 34.50
CA PRO A 54 28.46 -25.66 34.39
C PRO A 54 29.54 -24.80 35.04
N LYS A 55 29.98 -25.20 36.25
CA LYS A 55 31.30 -24.83 36.78
C LYS A 55 32.37 -25.55 35.96
N VAL A 56 33.03 -24.84 35.06
CA VAL A 56 34.29 -25.30 34.46
C VAL A 56 35.43 -24.55 35.11
N ALA A 57 36.16 -25.27 35.95
CA ALA A 57 37.50 -24.93 36.35
C ALA A 57 38.43 -25.05 35.13
N ALA A 58 39.20 -24.02 34.86
CA ALA A 58 40.40 -24.12 34.03
C ALA A 58 41.49 -23.26 34.66
N ASN A 59 42.31 -23.93 35.46
CA ASN A 59 43.61 -23.48 35.88
C ASN A 59 44.54 -23.57 34.66
N VAL A 60 44.98 -22.44 34.10
CA VAL A 60 46.12 -22.41 33.16
C VAL A 60 47.01 -21.23 33.54
N GLU A 61 48.13 -21.61 34.12
CA GLU A 61 49.36 -20.85 34.30
C GLU A 61 49.75 -20.09 33.01
N GLN A 62 49.97 -18.78 33.09
CA GLN A 62 50.74 -18.03 32.09
C GLN A 62 51.66 -16.97 32.75
N PRO A 63 52.80 -16.65 32.10
CA PRO A 63 54.04 -16.27 32.79
C PRO A 63 54.13 -14.79 33.11
N ARG A 64 54.87 -14.48 34.18
CA ARG A 64 55.37 -13.13 34.47
C ARG A 64 56.22 -12.61 33.31
N VAL A 65 55.75 -11.55 32.66
CA VAL A 65 56.62 -10.61 31.94
C VAL A 65 56.40 -9.22 32.52
N THR A 66 57.48 -8.68 33.06
CA THR A 66 57.63 -7.35 33.64
C THR A 66 57.47 -6.27 32.57
N VAL A 67 56.58 -5.30 32.77
CA VAL A 67 56.55 -4.05 31.97
C VAL A 67 56.40 -2.85 32.91
N ALA A 68 57.35 -1.91 32.78
CA ALA A 68 57.46 -0.64 33.48
C ALA A 68 56.40 0.38 32.97
N PRO A 69 56.17 1.51 33.69
CA PRO A 69 54.89 2.22 33.65
C PRO A 69 54.84 3.26 32.53
N SER A 70 53.68 3.39 31.86
CA SER A 70 53.35 4.67 31.23
C SER A 70 51.85 4.91 31.09
N ARG A 71 51.49 6.15 31.45
CA ARG A 71 50.27 6.92 31.17
C ARG A 71 48.91 6.37 31.62
N LYS A 72 48.45 6.96 32.74
CA LYS A 72 47.05 7.11 33.09
C LYS A 72 46.29 7.81 31.96
N ILE A 73 45.57 7.06 31.13
CA ILE A 73 44.41 7.58 30.40
C ILE A 73 43.19 7.05 31.15
N SER A 74 42.54 7.97 31.86
CA SER A 74 41.31 7.72 32.63
C SER A 74 40.17 7.36 31.67
N THR A 75 40.03 6.07 31.35
CA THR A 75 38.87 5.52 30.66
C THR A 75 37.82 5.13 31.69
N LYS A 76 37.05 6.11 32.15
CA LYS A 76 35.67 5.90 32.58
C LYS A 76 34.76 6.36 31.45
N VAL A 77 34.67 5.56 30.40
CA VAL A 77 33.52 5.60 29.50
C VAL A 77 32.50 4.68 30.14
N SER A 78 31.53 5.28 30.85
CA SER A 78 30.41 4.59 31.47
C SER A 78 29.61 3.88 30.39
N VAL A 79 29.53 2.55 30.50
CA VAL A 79 28.75 1.66 29.62
C VAL A 79 27.27 2.06 29.59
N GLU A 80 26.76 2.68 30.66
CA GLU A 80 25.40 3.24 30.74
C GLU A 80 25.13 4.41 29.77
N ALA A 81 26.16 5.17 29.37
CA ALA A 81 25.98 6.26 28.41
C ALA A 81 25.83 5.76 26.96
N ILE A 82 26.33 4.56 26.66
CA ILE A 82 26.23 3.92 25.33
C ILE A 82 24.84 3.28 25.16
N GLU A 83 24.30 2.65 26.21
CA GLU A 83 22.93 2.12 26.19
C GLU A 83 21.85 3.22 26.16
N ALA A 84 22.04 4.32 26.88
CA ALA A 84 21.11 5.45 26.87
C ALA A 84 21.10 6.21 25.53
N SER A 85 22.21 6.19 24.78
CA SER A 85 22.30 6.82 23.45
C SER A 85 21.65 5.98 22.35
N ALA A 86 21.66 4.64 22.49
CA ALA A 86 20.99 3.74 21.56
C ALA A 86 19.45 3.76 21.70
N LEU A 87 18.94 4.03 22.91
CA LEU A 87 17.50 4.12 23.18
C LEU A 87 16.87 5.47 22.78
N MET A 88 17.67 6.46 22.38
CA MET A 88 17.21 7.83 22.05
C MET A 88 17.53 8.26 20.61
N ALA A 89 18.24 7.44 19.83
CA ALA A 89 18.44 7.68 18.40
C ALA A 89 17.15 7.37 17.64
N LYS A 90 16.23 8.33 17.61
CA LYS A 90 15.05 8.29 16.74
C LYS A 90 15.54 7.94 15.32
N PRO A 91 14.99 6.91 14.66
CA PRO A 91 15.45 6.54 13.33
C PRO A 91 15.34 7.77 12.42
N PHE A 92 16.48 8.26 11.95
CA PHE A 92 16.52 9.38 11.02
C PHE A 92 16.07 8.84 9.66
N SER A 93 14.83 9.13 9.26
CA SER A 93 14.41 8.88 7.89
C SER A 93 15.07 9.90 6.99
N ALA A 94 15.66 9.42 5.89
CA ALA A 94 16.21 10.29 4.87
C ALA A 94 15.10 10.89 3.99
N PHE A 95 13.86 10.41 4.11
CA PHE A 95 12.74 10.84 3.30
C PHE A 95 11.73 11.61 4.12
N ASP A 96 11.08 12.55 3.44
CA ASP A 96 9.93 13.23 3.99
C ASP A 96 8.89 13.51 2.91
N ILE A 97 7.64 13.71 3.29
CA ILE A 97 6.57 14.12 2.37
C ILE A 97 5.87 15.36 2.90
N ALA A 98 5.84 16.43 2.10
CA ALA A 98 5.00 17.58 2.41
C ALA A 98 3.58 17.25 1.98
N ALA A 99 2.67 17.10 2.94
CA ALA A 99 1.29 16.68 2.69
C ALA A 99 0.29 17.64 3.36
N PRO A 100 0.23 18.92 2.94
CA PRO A 100 -0.61 19.96 3.56
C PRO A 100 -2.10 19.58 3.64
N GLU A 101 -2.56 18.77 2.71
CA GLU A 101 -3.90 18.21 2.73
C GLU A 101 -4.23 17.34 3.96
N PHE A 102 -3.21 16.85 4.66
CA PHE A 102 -3.31 16.12 5.92
C PHE A 102 -2.77 16.91 7.12
N ASP A 103 -2.69 18.24 7.07
CA ASP A 103 -2.09 19.06 8.16
C ASP A 103 -2.75 18.85 9.54
N ARG A 104 -3.99 18.33 9.57
CA ARG A 104 -4.72 18.01 10.81
C ARG A 104 -4.45 16.60 11.33
N GLU A 105 -3.81 15.78 10.51
CA GLU A 105 -3.56 14.38 10.80
C GLU A 105 -2.17 14.16 11.37
N LYS A 106 -2.05 13.13 12.20
CA LYS A 106 -0.75 12.75 12.75
C LYS A 106 0.12 12.12 11.66
N LYS A 107 1.28 12.71 11.42
CA LYS A 107 2.35 12.11 10.62
C LYS A 107 3.27 11.25 11.49
N THR A 108 3.55 10.04 11.05
CA THR A 108 4.51 9.11 11.65
C THR A 108 5.54 8.70 10.61
N ILE A 109 6.77 8.51 11.09
CA ILE A 109 7.90 8.08 10.29
C ILE A 109 8.51 6.89 11.01
N ALA A 110 8.73 5.81 10.28
CA ALA A 110 9.39 4.62 10.77
C ALA A 110 10.47 4.19 9.76
N VAL A 111 11.60 3.71 10.28
CA VAL A 111 12.66 3.12 9.46
C VAL A 111 12.90 1.73 9.99
N ARG A 112 13.03 0.76 9.08
CA ARG A 112 13.34 -0.62 9.40
C ARG A 112 14.22 -1.22 8.30
N ASP A 113 14.93 -2.28 8.64
CA ASP A 113 15.53 -3.14 7.63
C ASP A 113 14.48 -4.13 7.12
N SER A 114 14.60 -4.54 5.87
CA SER A 114 13.73 -5.54 5.29
C SER A 114 14.13 -6.94 5.77
N GLU A 115 13.13 -7.77 6.13
CA GLU A 115 13.32 -9.09 6.75
C GLU A 115 13.99 -10.10 5.81
N ASN A 116 13.86 -9.90 4.50
CA ASN A 116 14.47 -10.72 3.45
C ASN A 116 15.89 -10.24 3.06
N GLY A 117 16.46 -9.27 3.78
CA GLY A 117 17.76 -8.69 3.49
C GLY A 117 17.76 -7.72 2.31
N SER A 118 16.61 -7.30 1.79
CA SER A 118 16.49 -6.39 0.64
C SER A 118 16.70 -4.91 0.98
N GLY A 119 17.51 -4.63 2.00
CA GLY A 119 17.90 -3.26 2.36
C GLY A 119 16.89 -2.53 3.24
N ARG A 120 16.98 -1.20 3.21
CA ARG A 120 16.34 -0.28 4.16
C ARG A 120 14.96 0.15 3.65
N ILE A 121 13.98 0.18 4.55
CA ILE A 121 12.61 0.64 4.29
C ILE A 121 12.29 1.84 5.17
N ASP A 122 11.99 2.95 4.54
CA ASP A 122 11.48 4.17 5.16
C ASP A 122 9.97 4.27 4.92
N THR A 123 9.19 4.19 5.99
CA THR A 123 7.73 4.32 5.97
C THR A 123 7.34 5.70 6.48
N ILE A 124 6.52 6.41 5.70
CA ILE A 124 5.86 7.64 6.11
C ILE A 124 4.35 7.39 6.09
N ALA A 125 3.68 7.54 7.22
CA ALA A 125 2.22 7.42 7.31
C ALA A 125 1.62 8.72 7.85
N VAL A 126 0.45 9.09 7.34
CA VAL A 126 -0.29 10.27 7.77
C VAL A 126 -1.75 9.90 7.98
N GLY A 127 -2.26 10.24 9.16
CA GLY A 127 -3.61 9.88 9.58
C GLY A 127 -3.72 8.42 10.01
N GLN A 128 -4.96 7.96 10.13
CA GLN A 128 -5.28 6.57 10.48
C GLN A 128 -6.33 6.04 9.52
N PHE A 129 -6.28 4.74 9.23
CA PHE A 129 -7.26 4.09 8.36
C PHE A 129 -8.68 4.05 8.96
N ALA A 130 -8.84 4.46 10.22
CA ALA A 130 -10.13 4.60 10.90
C ALA A 130 -11.13 5.49 10.12
N MET A 131 -12.42 5.28 10.38
CA MET A 131 -13.51 5.87 9.60
C MET A 131 -13.47 7.41 9.57
N GLY A 132 -13.61 7.98 8.37
CA GLY A 132 -13.90 9.40 8.16
C GLY A 132 -12.70 10.30 7.90
N ALA A 133 -11.50 9.97 8.40
CA ALA A 133 -10.30 10.79 8.23
C ALA A 133 -9.48 10.37 7.00
N PRO A 134 -8.80 11.30 6.30
CA PRO A 134 -7.91 10.94 5.20
C PRO A 134 -6.72 10.12 5.74
N PHE A 135 -6.29 9.14 4.97
CA PHE A 135 -5.18 8.26 5.33
C PHE A 135 -4.19 8.17 4.17
N MET A 136 -2.91 8.22 4.48
CA MET A 136 -1.84 7.97 3.52
C MET A 136 -0.73 7.15 4.16
N ARG A 137 -0.14 6.25 3.39
CA ARG A 137 1.10 5.57 3.70
C ARG A 137 1.96 5.52 2.44
N VAL A 138 3.23 5.87 2.58
CA VAL A 138 4.26 5.72 1.55
C VAL A 138 5.40 4.90 2.14
N ASP A 139 5.80 3.86 1.44
CA ASP A 139 6.96 3.03 1.75
C ASP A 139 8.02 3.24 0.67
N ILE A 140 9.24 3.59 1.08
CA ILE A 140 10.38 3.77 0.20
C ILE A 140 11.41 2.73 0.58
N HIS A 141 11.67 1.81 -0.35
CA HIS A 141 12.49 0.64 -0.14
C HIS A 141 13.74 0.74 -1.01
N GLN A 142 14.89 0.82 -0.35
CA GLN A 142 16.21 0.94 -0.96
C GLN A 142 16.87 -0.43 -1.02
N ASP A 143 17.65 -0.67 -2.08
CA ASP A 143 18.42 -1.90 -2.30
C ASP A 143 17.55 -3.16 -2.49
N ILE A 144 16.39 -2.99 -3.15
CA ILE A 144 15.44 -4.09 -3.41
C ILE A 144 16.10 -5.21 -4.22
N VAL A 145 15.78 -6.46 -3.87
CA VAL A 145 16.35 -7.63 -4.55
C VAL A 145 15.67 -7.89 -5.89
N ASP A 146 16.32 -8.63 -6.79
CA ASP A 146 15.82 -8.85 -8.15
C ASP A 146 14.40 -9.45 -8.25
N LYS A 147 14.03 -10.27 -7.25
CA LYS A 147 12.68 -10.82 -7.16
C LYS A 147 11.61 -9.74 -6.94
N GLU A 148 11.94 -8.68 -6.21
CA GLU A 148 11.03 -7.57 -5.91
C GLU A 148 10.92 -6.63 -7.12
N LYS A 149 12.01 -6.45 -7.88
CA LYS A 149 12.02 -5.65 -9.13
C LYS A 149 11.03 -6.12 -10.20
N THR A 150 10.59 -7.37 -10.12
CA THR A 150 9.71 -8.03 -11.11
C THR A 150 8.38 -8.50 -10.50
N SER A 151 8.06 -8.02 -9.30
CA SER A 151 6.86 -8.42 -8.58
C SER A 151 5.58 -7.95 -9.29
N ASP A 152 4.55 -8.80 -9.27
CA ASP A 152 3.20 -8.44 -9.74
C ASP A 152 2.59 -7.33 -8.86
N PHE A 153 1.96 -6.35 -9.49
CA PHE A 153 1.41 -5.17 -8.83
C PHE A 153 0.40 -5.52 -7.72
N PHE A 154 -0.48 -6.51 -7.93
CA PHE A 154 -1.48 -6.87 -6.93
C PHE A 154 -0.84 -7.54 -5.71
N LEU A 155 0.09 -8.47 -5.93
CA LEU A 155 0.80 -9.15 -4.83
C LEU A 155 1.56 -8.14 -3.98
N ASP A 156 2.18 -7.17 -4.64
CA ASP A 156 2.99 -6.18 -3.97
C ASP A 156 2.14 -5.18 -3.16
N MET A 157 1.05 -4.66 -3.75
CA MET A 157 0.12 -3.80 -3.02
C MET A 157 -0.58 -4.54 -1.87
N THR A 158 -0.75 -5.86 -1.98
CA THR A 158 -1.25 -6.69 -0.87
C THR A 158 -0.25 -6.76 0.27
N ARG A 159 1.06 -6.91 -0.03
CA ARG A 159 2.13 -6.87 0.97
C ARG A 159 2.18 -5.50 1.68
N HIS A 160 2.10 -4.40 0.94
CA HIS A 160 2.07 -3.06 1.52
C HIS A 160 0.82 -2.80 2.37
N ALA A 161 -0.34 -3.26 1.93
CA ALA A 161 -1.57 -3.18 2.73
C ALA A 161 -1.44 -3.97 4.04
N ALA A 162 -0.91 -5.19 3.97
CA ALA A 162 -0.70 -6.03 5.16
C ALA A 162 0.27 -5.40 6.17
N GLN A 163 1.34 -4.75 5.70
CA GLN A 163 2.26 -3.99 6.56
C GLN A 163 1.59 -2.79 7.26
N ALA A 164 0.47 -2.29 6.71
CA ALA A 164 -0.36 -1.28 7.35
C ALA A 164 -1.48 -1.87 8.24
N GLY A 165 -1.53 -3.20 8.41
CA GLY A 165 -2.63 -3.87 9.12
C GLY A 165 -3.96 -3.88 8.35
N LEU A 166 -3.89 -3.76 7.01
CA LEU A 166 -5.03 -3.69 6.12
C LEU A 166 -5.11 -4.92 5.22
N ASN A 167 -6.31 -5.25 4.78
CA ASN A 167 -6.58 -6.31 3.82
C ASN A 167 -7.02 -5.70 2.49
N VAL A 168 -6.65 -6.35 1.38
CA VAL A 168 -7.11 -5.95 0.04
C VAL A 168 -8.38 -6.71 -0.30
N ALA A 169 -9.51 -6.01 -0.36
CA ALA A 169 -10.79 -6.59 -0.77
C ALA A 169 -10.91 -6.67 -2.31
N LYS A 170 -10.38 -5.67 -3.02
CA LYS A 170 -10.39 -5.60 -4.48
C LYS A 170 -9.30 -4.65 -4.97
N ILE A 171 -8.70 -4.94 -6.12
CA ILE A 171 -7.87 -3.99 -6.86
C ILE A 171 -8.37 -3.85 -8.30
N GLY A 172 -8.28 -2.65 -8.85
CA GLY A 172 -8.52 -2.38 -10.26
C GLY A 172 -7.30 -2.69 -11.13
N GLN A 173 -7.45 -2.52 -12.44
CA GLN A 173 -6.33 -2.66 -13.37
C GLN A 173 -5.35 -1.48 -13.18
N PRO A 174 -4.03 -1.75 -13.06
CA PRO A 174 -3.04 -0.68 -12.97
C PRO A 174 -2.94 0.09 -14.28
N SER A 175 -2.64 1.38 -14.14
CA SER A 175 -2.47 2.32 -15.25
C SER A 175 -1.46 3.38 -14.83
N ALA A 176 -0.77 3.98 -15.80
CA ALA A 176 0.30 4.92 -15.51
C ALA A 176 -0.21 6.22 -14.87
N LEU A 177 0.47 6.68 -13.81
CA LEU A 177 0.39 8.00 -13.22
C LEU A 177 1.76 8.66 -13.33
N ILE A 178 1.87 9.74 -14.09
CA ILE A 178 3.14 10.43 -14.30
C ILE A 178 3.41 11.38 -13.13
N THR A 179 4.62 11.26 -12.57
CA THR A 179 5.14 12.08 -11.48
C THR A 179 6.55 12.58 -11.85
N LYS A 180 7.17 13.40 -11.01
CA LYS A 180 8.57 13.87 -11.17
C LYS A 180 9.60 12.73 -11.12
N PHE A 181 9.24 11.59 -10.54
CA PHE A 181 10.11 10.40 -10.48
C PHE A 181 9.95 9.48 -11.69
N GLY A 182 8.89 9.67 -12.48
CA GLY A 182 8.54 8.81 -13.60
C GLY A 182 7.10 8.30 -13.53
N ALA A 183 6.82 7.24 -14.30
CA ALA A 183 5.51 6.62 -14.36
C ALA A 183 5.32 5.64 -13.20
N PHE A 184 4.39 5.94 -12.31
CA PHE A 184 3.90 5.01 -11.30
C PHE A 184 2.81 4.12 -11.92
N GLU A 185 2.83 2.83 -11.61
CA GLU A 185 1.64 2.00 -11.73
C GLU A 185 0.62 2.42 -10.68
N THR A 186 -0.61 2.71 -11.07
CA THR A 186 -1.66 3.19 -10.15
C THR A 186 -3.00 2.53 -10.43
N ALA A 187 -3.68 2.12 -9.37
CA ALA A 187 -5.01 1.50 -9.44
C ALA A 187 -5.91 1.98 -8.29
N GLU A 188 -7.22 1.90 -8.53
CA GLU A 188 -8.19 1.92 -7.44
C GLU A 188 -8.05 0.64 -6.61
N ILE A 189 -8.05 0.78 -5.30
CA ILE A 189 -7.93 -0.34 -4.37
C ILE A 189 -8.99 -0.19 -3.26
N ARG A 190 -9.69 -1.28 -2.97
CA ARG A 190 -10.56 -1.37 -1.80
C ARG A 190 -9.81 -2.05 -0.67
N LEU A 191 -9.62 -1.32 0.41
CA LEU A 191 -8.94 -1.78 1.61
C LEU A 191 -9.96 -2.00 2.71
N SER A 192 -9.69 -2.97 3.58
CA SER A 192 -10.48 -3.20 4.78
C SER A 192 -9.60 -3.41 6.00
N GLN A 193 -10.11 -2.96 7.15
CA GLN A 193 -9.52 -3.22 8.46
C GLN A 193 -10.50 -4.05 9.25
N THR A 194 -10.03 -5.16 9.81
CA THR A 194 -10.82 -6.00 10.70
C THR A 194 -11.03 -5.28 12.03
N ALA A 195 -12.16 -5.56 12.69
CA ALA A 195 -12.40 -5.02 14.01
C ALA A 195 -11.30 -5.48 14.98
N SER A 196 -10.84 -4.56 15.82
CA SER A 196 -9.94 -4.82 16.94
C SER A 196 -10.46 -4.08 18.17
N GLU A 197 -9.84 -4.29 19.33
CA GLU A 197 -10.21 -3.56 20.54
C GLU A 197 -10.18 -2.04 20.29
N GLY A 198 -11.33 -1.38 20.50
CA GLY A 198 -11.48 0.06 20.27
C GLY A 198 -11.56 0.53 18.81
N VAL A 199 -11.53 -0.38 17.82
CA VAL A 199 -11.59 -0.02 16.39
C VAL A 199 -12.65 -0.87 15.66
N ALA A 200 -13.65 -0.20 15.10
CA ALA A 200 -14.68 -0.86 14.30
C ALA A 200 -14.13 -1.32 12.95
N ALA A 201 -14.67 -2.42 12.42
CA ALA A 201 -14.37 -2.86 11.06
C ALA A 201 -14.75 -1.77 10.06
N SER A 202 -13.88 -1.54 9.07
CA SER A 202 -14.11 -0.53 8.04
C SER A 202 -13.61 -1.01 6.68
N GLU A 203 -14.28 -0.56 5.61
CA GLU A 203 -13.86 -0.76 4.22
C GLU A 203 -13.88 0.59 3.50
N ARG A 204 -12.84 0.88 2.73
CA ARG A 204 -12.64 2.18 2.08
C ARG A 204 -12.12 2.03 0.65
N SER A 205 -12.58 2.92 -0.22
CA SER A 205 -12.02 3.07 -1.56
C SER A 205 -10.82 4.02 -1.48
N CYS A 206 -9.69 3.55 -1.98
CA CYS A 206 -8.39 4.19 -1.90
C CYS A 206 -7.71 4.09 -3.28
N LEU A 207 -6.55 4.72 -3.41
CA LEU A 207 -5.65 4.54 -4.53
C LEU A 207 -4.36 3.87 -4.04
N ALA A 208 -3.88 2.92 -4.84
CA ALA A 208 -2.56 2.31 -4.70
C ALA A 208 -1.66 2.83 -5.82
N ALA A 209 -0.41 3.13 -5.49
CA ALA A 209 0.60 3.50 -6.46
C ALA A 209 1.92 2.78 -6.19
N ARG A 210 2.65 2.45 -7.26
CA ARG A 210 3.97 1.83 -7.18
C ARG A 210 4.90 2.37 -8.27
N PHE A 211 6.14 2.63 -7.90
CA PHE A 211 7.24 2.88 -8.80
C PHE A 211 8.41 1.95 -8.45
N ILE A 212 9.03 1.36 -9.47
CA ILE A 212 10.22 0.52 -9.33
C ILE A 212 11.27 1.05 -10.31
N ASP A 213 12.44 1.44 -9.79
CA ASP A 213 13.64 1.64 -10.59
C ASP A 213 14.58 0.45 -10.40
N GLY A 214 14.62 -0.43 -11.41
CA GLY A 214 15.45 -1.63 -11.37
C GLY A 214 16.95 -1.37 -11.39
N LYS A 215 17.39 -0.19 -11.87
CA LYS A 215 18.82 0.20 -11.92
C LYS A 215 19.29 0.70 -10.57
N LEU A 216 18.46 1.51 -9.90
CA LEU A 216 18.72 2.02 -8.55
C LEU A 216 18.35 1.03 -7.45
N ALA A 217 17.69 -0.08 -7.80
CA ALA A 217 17.10 -1.00 -6.84
C ALA A 217 16.22 -0.25 -5.82
N LEU A 218 15.38 0.65 -6.33
CA LEU A 218 14.51 1.51 -5.53
C LEU A 218 13.06 1.19 -5.82
N GLU A 219 12.26 1.04 -4.77
CA GLU A 219 10.81 0.95 -4.85
C GLU A 219 10.17 2.09 -4.03
N ILE A 220 9.15 2.71 -4.59
CA ILE A 220 8.27 3.65 -3.89
C ILE A 220 6.84 3.13 -4.04
N ALA A 221 6.24 2.71 -2.93
CA ALA A 221 4.87 2.21 -2.87
C ALA A 221 4.00 3.12 -2.02
N GLY A 222 2.76 3.35 -2.42
CA GLY A 222 1.85 4.28 -1.77
C GLY A 222 0.42 3.75 -1.68
N LEU A 223 -0.23 3.97 -0.54
CA LEU A 223 -1.65 3.78 -0.32
C LEU A 223 -2.24 5.10 0.17
N ALA A 224 -3.31 5.58 -0.47
CA ALA A 224 -3.98 6.80 -0.06
C ALA A 224 -5.50 6.68 -0.12
N CYS A 225 -6.18 7.14 0.92
CA CYS A 225 -7.62 7.15 1.05
C CYS A 225 -8.09 8.55 1.39
N GLY A 226 -9.09 9.05 0.65
CA GLY A 226 -9.78 10.29 1.00
C GLY A 226 -10.81 10.08 2.11
N GLU A 227 -11.44 11.15 2.56
CA GLU A 227 -12.54 11.10 3.54
C GLU A 227 -13.72 10.26 3.02
N SER A 228 -14.56 9.71 3.91
CA SER A 228 -15.65 8.78 3.51
C SER A 228 -16.60 9.36 2.46
N ALA A 229 -16.83 10.68 2.48
CA ALA A 229 -17.69 11.36 1.52
C ALA A 229 -16.96 11.81 0.24
N LYS A 230 -15.62 11.89 0.27
CA LYS A 230 -14.82 12.20 -0.91
C LYS A 230 -13.56 11.33 -1.00
N PRO A 231 -13.57 10.32 -1.90
CA PRO A 231 -12.37 9.55 -2.17
C PRO A 231 -11.30 10.44 -2.79
N ILE A 232 -10.05 10.06 -2.57
CA ILE A 232 -8.91 10.74 -3.16
C ILE A 232 -8.85 10.48 -4.67
N ASP A 233 -8.54 11.49 -5.46
CA ASP A 233 -8.38 11.34 -6.90
C ASP A 233 -6.90 11.13 -7.30
N ARG A 234 -6.66 10.86 -8.57
CA ARG A 234 -5.30 10.54 -9.07
C ARG A 234 -4.40 11.76 -9.17
N VAL A 235 -4.96 12.95 -9.39
CA VAL A 235 -4.19 14.20 -9.48
C VAL A 235 -3.64 14.55 -8.10
N ALA A 236 -4.49 14.44 -7.09
CA ALA A 236 -4.12 14.48 -5.69
C ALA A 236 -2.94 13.57 -5.38
N LEU A 237 -3.08 12.28 -5.70
CA LEU A 237 -2.03 11.28 -5.47
C LEU A 237 -0.73 11.63 -6.18
N GLY A 238 -0.78 12.03 -7.45
CA GLY A 238 0.40 12.44 -8.19
C GLY A 238 1.13 13.60 -7.49
N CYS A 239 0.39 14.58 -7.01
CA CYS A 239 0.98 15.73 -6.33
C CYS A 239 1.52 15.44 -4.95
N MET A 240 0.93 14.50 -4.22
CA MET A 240 1.50 14.00 -2.97
C MET A 240 2.83 13.29 -3.24
N LEU A 241 2.85 12.39 -4.22
CA LEU A 241 4.07 11.70 -4.62
C LEU A 241 5.15 12.70 -5.06
N ASP A 242 4.80 13.72 -5.86
CA ASP A 242 5.73 14.78 -6.27
C ASP A 242 6.31 15.60 -5.10
N ARG A 243 5.71 15.53 -3.91
CA ARG A 243 6.19 16.20 -2.69
C ARG A 243 7.05 15.31 -1.80
N ILE A 244 7.33 14.08 -2.22
CA ILE A 244 8.37 13.26 -1.58
C ILE A 244 9.72 13.96 -1.80
N ASN A 245 10.42 14.18 -0.70
CA ASN A 245 11.73 14.80 -0.64
C ASN A 245 12.72 13.83 0.01
N TYR A 246 13.99 14.00 -0.35
CA TYR A 246 15.09 13.20 0.14
C TYR A 246 16.19 14.12 0.66
N THR A 247 16.69 13.83 1.85
CA THR A 247 17.86 14.45 2.43
C THR A 247 19.08 13.68 1.95
N ALA A 248 19.87 14.32 1.09
CA ALA A 248 21.04 13.71 0.48
C ALA A 248 22.01 13.13 1.54
N SER A 249 22.54 11.95 1.25
CA SER A 249 23.49 11.24 2.11
C SER A 249 24.79 10.99 1.36
N PRO A 250 25.97 11.20 1.98
CA PRO A 250 27.24 10.91 1.34
C PRO A 250 27.43 9.43 0.99
N GLY A 251 26.67 8.53 1.64
CA GLY A 251 26.75 7.08 1.42
C GLY A 251 25.98 6.55 0.21
N ASN A 252 25.17 7.37 -0.48
CA ASN A 252 24.38 6.91 -1.62
C ASN A 252 24.31 7.97 -2.75
N PRO A 253 25.38 8.15 -3.53
CA PRO A 253 25.44 9.17 -4.59
C PRO A 253 24.41 8.93 -5.71
N ALA A 254 24.14 7.67 -6.07
CA ALA A 254 23.17 7.35 -7.10
C ALA A 254 21.74 7.79 -6.71
N LEU A 255 21.37 7.60 -5.44
CA LEU A 255 20.10 8.07 -4.91
C LEU A 255 20.04 9.61 -4.81
N ASN A 256 21.16 10.25 -4.44
CA ASN A 256 21.26 11.72 -4.46
C ASN A 256 20.99 12.26 -5.87
N ASP A 257 21.62 11.68 -6.89
CA ASP A 257 21.47 12.11 -8.30
C ASP A 257 20.04 11.89 -8.79
N PHE A 258 19.42 10.76 -8.44
CA PHE A 258 18.03 10.46 -8.78
C PHE A 258 17.06 11.53 -8.23
N PHE A 259 17.15 11.84 -6.94
CA PHE A 259 16.28 12.83 -6.32
C PHE A 259 16.59 14.27 -6.78
N ALA A 260 17.85 14.59 -7.09
CA ALA A 260 18.22 15.87 -7.69
C ALA A 260 17.62 16.04 -9.10
N GLN A 261 17.69 14.99 -9.92
CA GLN A 261 17.08 14.97 -11.25
C GLN A 261 15.55 15.06 -11.17
N ALA A 262 14.93 14.34 -10.24
CA ALA A 262 13.49 14.41 -9.99
C ALA A 262 13.07 15.83 -9.55
N ALA A 263 13.84 16.49 -8.68
CA ALA A 263 13.56 17.87 -8.25
C ALA A 263 13.67 18.89 -9.39
N SER A 264 14.53 18.64 -10.39
CA SER A 264 14.63 19.48 -11.59
C SER A 264 13.46 19.31 -12.57
N THR A 265 12.74 18.20 -12.46
CA THR A 265 11.58 17.90 -13.30
C THR A 265 10.37 18.67 -12.77
N ARG A 266 9.74 19.48 -13.63
CA ARG A 266 8.55 20.25 -13.22
C ARG A 266 7.40 19.28 -12.89
N ALA A 267 6.95 19.31 -11.63
CA ALA A 267 5.69 18.70 -11.22
C ALA A 267 4.54 19.34 -12.00
N ILE A 268 3.79 18.53 -12.75
CA ILE A 268 2.69 19.01 -13.59
C ILE A 268 1.47 19.23 -12.69
N GLY A 269 1.04 20.47 -12.50
CA GLY A 269 -0.28 20.78 -11.94
C GLY A 269 -0.41 20.82 -10.41
N CYS A 270 0.69 20.70 -9.65
CA CYS A 270 0.64 20.59 -8.18
C CYS A 270 0.69 21.93 -7.41
N GLY A 271 0.71 23.06 -8.12
CA GLY A 271 0.94 24.39 -7.54
C GLY A 271 -0.19 24.93 -6.67
N ASN A 272 -1.43 24.41 -6.78
CA ASN A 272 -2.61 25.00 -6.14
C ASN A 272 -3.60 24.01 -5.51
N ILE A 273 -3.22 22.74 -5.30
CA ILE A 273 -4.16 21.76 -4.76
C ILE A 273 -4.31 21.99 -3.25
N SER A 274 -5.43 22.59 -2.86
CA SER A 274 -5.82 22.77 -1.46
C SER A 274 -6.42 21.48 -0.88
N ARG A 275 -6.52 21.36 0.44
CA ARG A 275 -7.41 20.36 1.08
C ARG A 275 -8.81 20.43 0.49
N ASP A 276 -9.28 21.63 0.15
CA ASP A 276 -10.59 21.82 -0.47
C ASP A 276 -10.61 21.33 -1.93
N ASP A 277 -9.49 21.43 -2.63
CA ASP A 277 -9.10 20.69 -3.84
C ASP A 277 -9.47 19.21 -3.81
N LEU A 278 -9.11 18.63 -2.68
CA LEU A 278 -9.20 17.22 -2.33
C LEU A 278 -10.51 16.87 -1.62
N THR A 279 -11.34 17.88 -1.33
CA THR A 279 -12.74 17.74 -0.83
C THR A 279 -13.84 18.24 -1.82
N ALA A 280 -13.50 18.90 -2.93
CA ALA A 280 -14.39 19.26 -4.05
C ALA A 280 -14.91 18.08 -4.91
N THR A 281 -16.22 17.95 -4.95
CA THR A 281 -17.01 16.90 -5.62
C THR A 281 -16.57 16.62 -7.06
N ILE A 282 -16.47 15.33 -7.44
CA ILE A 282 -16.55 14.93 -8.85
C ILE A 282 -17.86 15.51 -9.40
N PRO A 283 -17.87 16.38 -10.43
CA PRO A 283 -19.13 16.75 -11.04
C PRO A 283 -19.74 15.48 -11.60
N ALA A 284 -20.87 15.06 -11.03
CA ALA A 284 -21.67 13.97 -11.58
C ALA A 284 -21.79 14.22 -13.09
N GLN A 285 -21.33 13.27 -13.90
CA GLN A 285 -21.44 13.34 -15.36
C GLN A 285 -22.93 13.44 -15.71
N LYS A 286 -23.43 14.68 -15.80
CA LYS A 286 -24.78 15.02 -16.19
C LYS A 286 -24.89 14.91 -17.72
N ASN A 287 -24.55 13.77 -18.30
CA ASN A 287 -24.65 13.52 -19.73
C ASN A 287 -24.88 12.02 -20.02
N ALA A 288 -25.97 11.46 -19.51
CA ALA A 288 -26.50 10.18 -20.02
C ALA A 288 -28.04 10.08 -20.02
N ALA A 289 -28.76 11.13 -19.62
CA ALA A 289 -30.23 11.09 -19.53
C ALA A 289 -30.97 11.85 -20.65
N ARG A 290 -30.27 12.54 -21.57
CA ARG A 290 -30.93 13.34 -22.63
C ARG A 290 -31.13 12.63 -23.97
N SER A 291 -30.52 11.46 -24.22
CA SER A 291 -30.72 10.76 -25.51
C SER A 291 -31.96 9.85 -25.56
N ALA A 292 -32.57 9.52 -24.41
CA ALA A 292 -33.70 8.58 -24.37
C ALA A 292 -35.09 9.22 -24.57
N GLN A 293 -35.22 10.54 -24.49
CA GLN A 293 -36.52 11.24 -24.64
C GLN A 293 -36.78 11.81 -26.05
N GLY A 294 -35.77 11.86 -26.93
CA GLY A 294 -35.93 12.31 -28.32
C GLY A 294 -36.46 11.24 -29.28
N ALA A 295 -36.28 9.95 -28.97
CA ALA A 295 -36.59 8.85 -29.90
C ALA A 295 -38.06 8.37 -29.86
N ARG A 296 -38.89 8.83 -28.91
CA ARG A 296 -40.29 8.36 -28.76
C ARG A 296 -41.36 9.20 -29.49
N ARG A 297 -40.98 10.25 -30.24
CA ARG A 297 -41.96 11.12 -30.95
C ARG A 297 -42.03 10.94 -32.47
N ALA A 298 -41.28 10.01 -33.07
CA ALA A 298 -41.21 9.87 -34.53
C ALA A 298 -42.07 8.75 -35.16
N HIS A 299 -42.93 8.07 -34.39
CA HIS A 299 -43.84 7.04 -34.93
C HIS A 299 -45.30 7.28 -34.53
N ALA A 300 -45.91 8.28 -35.14
CA ALA A 300 -47.36 8.37 -35.27
C ALA A 300 -47.68 8.69 -36.74
N ARG A 301 -47.83 7.63 -37.54
CA ARG A 301 -48.30 7.71 -38.93
C ARG A 301 -49.83 7.57 -38.90
N PRO A 302 -50.62 8.50 -39.47
CA PRO A 302 -52.07 8.40 -39.43
C PRO A 302 -52.59 7.39 -40.46
N SER A 303 -53.43 6.48 -40.01
CA SER A 303 -54.17 5.50 -40.82
C SER A 303 -55.25 6.19 -41.65
N ARG A 304 -55.20 6.03 -42.97
CA ARG A 304 -56.24 6.47 -43.92
C ARG A 304 -56.64 5.26 -44.78
N GLN A 305 -57.77 4.64 -44.46
CA GLN A 305 -58.54 3.71 -45.31
C GLN A 305 -60.02 3.99 -44.97
N GLY A 306 -60.94 4.25 -45.89
CA GLY A 306 -61.01 3.82 -47.28
C GLY A 306 -62.14 2.77 -47.42
N ALA A 307 -63.37 3.28 -47.53
CA ALA A 307 -64.66 2.73 -47.97
C ALA A 307 -64.83 1.24 -48.39
N GLN A 308 -66.00 0.67 -48.01
CA GLN A 308 -66.87 -0.23 -48.81
C GLN A 308 -68.20 -0.41 -48.03
N ILE A 309 -69.35 0.16 -48.42
CA ILE A 309 -70.33 -0.27 -49.43
C ILE A 309 -70.61 -1.77 -49.44
N THR A 310 -71.81 -2.17 -48.99
CA THR A 310 -72.69 -3.12 -49.70
C THR A 310 -74.13 -2.99 -49.18
N ARG A 311 -75.05 -3.15 -50.14
CA ARG A 311 -76.51 -3.12 -50.00
C ARG A 311 -77.05 -4.37 -49.31
#